data_AF-Q7X5P2-F1
#
_entry.id   AF-Q7X5P2-F1
#
_cell.length_a   1.000
_cell.length_b   1.000
_cell.length_c   1.000
_cell.angle_alpha   90.00
_cell.angle_beta   90.00
_cell.angle_gamma   90.00
#
_symmetry.space_group_name_H-M   'P 1'
#
loop_
_entity.id
_entity.type
_entity.pdbx_description
1 polymer ?
#
loop_
_entity_poly.entity_id
_entity_poly.type
_entity_poly.pdbx_seq_one_letter_code
_entity_poly.pdbx_strand_id
1 'polypeptide(L)'
;MDYRAVTYLHKTKRDWQSMFTMFDEQAEWFGNIKGQSLPSLNIGGGFPFHHQTLKDPGGTQYGETMTGGPFVWNATYKNSVRLSTNTLLLGMMGAGKSTVLKMIAEAHLAAGDFIWGFEKGKDFIPFLKEYNGIMVRLDGSDGMINPLEIFATRTYDEASSLYDDGSVKDLKINEAASYQTHLDKVVYQVQLVSPQLKGTMKAEFKTYLNRFYEEYGTVPRGFTSSNSRSNTETQVTGKDPEAYPTFKEFLDFLGQLELPGASQEKKNRKEEMESIVESLCETYGMIFDGHSTIRHLDQQQLVCTWL
;
A
#
# COMPACT_ATOMS: atom_id res chain seq x y z
N MET A 1 -8.73 -30.81 33.50
CA MET A 1 -9.13 -30.86 34.92
C MET A 1 -10.58 -31.28 34.96
N ASP A 2 -10.87 -32.48 35.49
CA ASP A 2 -12.23 -32.97 35.66
C ASP A 2 -12.88 -32.29 36.86
N TYR A 3 -13.61 -31.20 36.63
CA TYR A 3 -14.51 -30.66 37.63
C TYR A 3 -15.71 -31.59 37.76
N ARG A 4 -15.86 -32.24 38.92
CA ARG A 4 -17.04 -33.05 39.22
C ARG A 4 -17.95 -32.28 40.17
N ALA A 5 -19.23 -32.20 39.83
CA ALA A 5 -20.24 -31.67 40.73
C ALA A 5 -20.34 -32.58 41.97
N VAL A 6 -20.21 -31.99 43.15
CA VAL A 6 -20.42 -32.67 44.43
C VAL A 6 -21.71 -32.12 45.04
N THR A 7 -22.68 -32.99 45.29
CA THR A 7 -23.93 -32.63 45.95
C THR A 7 -23.80 -32.87 47.45
N TYR A 8 -23.87 -31.80 48.25
CA TYR A 8 -23.87 -31.92 49.71
C TYR A 8 -25.30 -32.09 50.24
N LEU A 9 -25.62 -33.29 50.73
CA LEU A 9 -26.93 -33.57 51.35
C LEU A 9 -27.04 -32.85 52.71
N HIS A 10 -28.22 -32.28 52.99
CA HIS A 10 -28.57 -31.56 54.23
C HIS A 10 -27.78 -30.26 54.52
N LYS A 11 -27.09 -29.68 53.55
CA LYS A 11 -26.38 -28.38 53.69
C LYS A 11 -26.97 -27.23 52.89
N THR A 12 -28.09 -27.43 52.18
CA THR A 12 -28.66 -26.47 51.21
C THR A 12 -28.85 -25.05 51.75
N LYS A 13 -29.39 -24.90 52.98
CA LYS A 13 -29.55 -23.57 53.60
C LYS A 13 -28.20 -22.91 53.89
N ARG A 14 -27.24 -23.69 54.40
CA ARG A 14 -25.91 -23.22 54.77
C ARG A 14 -25.10 -22.85 53.53
N ASP A 15 -25.18 -23.66 52.48
CA ASP A 15 -24.50 -23.42 51.21
C ASP A 15 -25.05 -22.15 50.55
N TRP A 16 -26.36 -21.94 50.59
CA TRP A 16 -26.96 -20.68 50.13
C TRP A 16 -26.50 -19.47 50.96
N GLN A 17 -26.48 -19.58 52.29
CA GLN A 17 -25.98 -18.50 53.16
C GLN A 17 -24.50 -18.20 52.92
N SER A 18 -23.68 -19.23 52.66
CA SER A 18 -22.24 -19.07 52.40
C SER A 18 -21.91 -18.25 51.15
N MET A 19 -22.85 -18.10 50.20
CA MET A 19 -22.65 -17.22 49.04
C MET A 19 -22.70 -15.73 49.41
N PHE A 20 -23.26 -15.38 50.58
CA PHE A 20 -23.50 -14.00 51.01
C PHE A 20 -22.81 -13.62 52.32
N THR A 21 -22.20 -14.60 53.00
CA THR A 21 -21.49 -14.40 54.27
C THR A 21 -19.99 -14.31 54.03
N MET A 22 -19.26 -13.45 54.76
CA MET A 22 -17.80 -13.35 54.61
C MET A 22 -17.08 -14.60 55.13
N PHE A 23 -15.91 -14.91 54.58
CA PHE A 23 -15.15 -16.11 54.95
C PHE A 23 -14.84 -16.20 56.45
N ASP A 24 -14.46 -15.08 57.08
CA ASP A 24 -14.12 -15.03 58.50
C ASP A 24 -15.33 -15.41 59.39
N GLU A 25 -16.53 -14.95 59.02
CA GLU A 25 -17.77 -15.32 59.72
C GLU A 25 -18.15 -16.80 59.45
N GLN A 26 -17.91 -17.31 58.24
CA GLN A 26 -18.12 -18.73 57.93
C GLN A 26 -17.15 -19.65 58.68
N ALA A 27 -15.96 -19.15 59.02
CA ALA A 27 -14.96 -19.91 59.77
C ALA A 27 -15.41 -20.22 61.21
N GLU A 28 -16.35 -19.47 61.78
CA GLU A 28 -16.89 -19.73 63.11
C GLU A 28 -18.04 -20.76 63.11
N TRP A 29 -18.54 -21.16 61.93
CA TRP A 29 -19.67 -22.08 61.83
C TRP A 29 -19.31 -23.50 62.30
N PHE A 30 -20.26 -24.15 62.99
CA PHE A 30 -20.13 -25.54 63.39
C PHE A 30 -19.94 -26.45 62.16
N GLY A 31 -18.85 -27.22 62.12
CA GLY A 31 -18.47 -28.04 60.96
C GLY A 31 -18.09 -27.19 59.74
N ASN A 32 -17.36 -26.10 59.96
CA ASN A 32 -16.76 -25.28 58.90
C ASN A 32 -15.94 -26.14 57.92
N ILE A 33 -15.83 -25.67 56.68
CA ILE A 33 -14.95 -26.29 55.68
C ILE A 33 -13.69 -25.46 55.70
N LYS A 34 -12.54 -26.07 56.03
CA LYS A 34 -11.26 -25.38 55.95
C LYS A 34 -11.03 -24.93 54.51
N GLY A 35 -10.70 -23.65 54.33
CA GLY A 35 -10.29 -23.12 53.03
C GLY A 35 -9.16 -23.97 52.47
N GLN A 36 -9.31 -24.43 51.23
CA GLN A 36 -8.24 -25.13 50.52
C GLN A 36 -7.37 -24.08 49.83
N SER A 37 -6.06 -24.19 49.98
CA SER A 37 -5.13 -23.38 49.19
C SER A 37 -5.21 -23.87 47.74
N LEU A 38 -5.74 -23.01 46.87
CA LEU A 38 -5.72 -23.21 45.43
C LEU A 38 -4.58 -22.36 44.85
N PRO A 39 -3.63 -22.96 44.10
CA PRO A 39 -2.68 -22.20 43.34
C PRO A 39 -3.39 -21.18 42.45
N SER A 40 -2.90 -19.95 42.39
CA SER A 40 -3.46 -18.89 41.53
C SER A 40 -3.57 -19.31 40.07
N LEU A 41 -2.64 -20.16 39.61
CA LEU A 41 -2.68 -20.78 38.28
C LEU A 41 -3.93 -21.64 38.05
N ASN A 42 -4.40 -22.38 39.06
CA ASN A 42 -5.61 -23.21 38.97
C ASN A 42 -6.89 -22.38 38.99
N ILE A 43 -6.89 -21.24 39.71
CA ILE A 43 -8.00 -20.29 39.69
C ILE A 43 -8.06 -19.58 38.33
N GLY A 44 -6.91 -19.15 37.81
CA GLY A 44 -6.80 -18.54 36.48
C GLY A 44 -7.17 -19.50 35.34
N GLY A 45 -6.77 -20.77 35.43
CA GLY A 45 -7.17 -21.81 34.47
C GLY A 45 -8.59 -22.34 34.67
N GLY A 46 -9.22 -22.04 35.80
CA GLY A 46 -10.54 -22.52 36.18
C GLY A 46 -11.71 -21.63 35.76
N PHE A 47 -11.45 -20.48 35.14
CA PHE A 47 -12.48 -19.63 34.53
C PHE A 47 -12.70 -20.07 33.08
N PRO A 48 -13.68 -20.96 32.76
CA PRO A 48 -13.71 -21.67 31.49
C PRO A 48 -14.09 -20.80 30.28
N PHE A 49 -14.11 -19.48 30.42
CA PHE A 49 -14.63 -18.53 29.43
C PHE A 49 -13.88 -17.18 29.42
N HIS A 50 -12.81 -17.02 30.22
CA HIS A 50 -12.05 -15.78 30.26
C HIS A 50 -10.78 -15.90 29.42
N HIS A 51 -10.94 -15.70 28.13
CA HIS A 51 -9.84 -15.73 27.16
C HIS A 51 -9.41 -14.32 26.80
N GLN A 52 -8.14 -14.15 26.47
CA GLN A 52 -7.71 -12.99 25.70
C GLN A 52 -8.35 -13.07 24.31
N THR A 53 -9.00 -11.99 23.86
CA THR A 53 -9.66 -11.94 22.56
C THR A 53 -9.38 -10.62 21.87
N LEU A 54 -9.33 -10.63 20.55
CA LEU A 54 -9.49 -9.44 19.72
C LEU A 54 -10.78 -9.61 18.92
N LYS A 55 -11.69 -8.64 19.00
CA LYS A 55 -13.00 -8.70 18.35
C LYS A 55 -13.33 -7.36 17.71
N ASP A 56 -12.77 -7.16 16.53
CA ASP A 56 -13.01 -5.93 15.77
C ASP A 56 -14.41 -5.92 15.14
N PRO A 57 -15.12 -4.77 15.15
CA PRO A 57 -16.33 -4.60 14.35
C PRO A 57 -16.05 -4.85 12.86
N GLY A 58 -16.87 -5.70 12.23
CA GLY A 58 -16.69 -6.08 10.82
C GLY A 58 -15.41 -6.86 10.53
N GLY A 59 -14.74 -7.40 11.56
CA GLY A 59 -13.51 -8.17 11.38
C GLY A 59 -13.75 -9.59 10.87
N THR A 60 -12.71 -10.16 10.27
CA THR A 60 -12.68 -11.57 9.85
C THR A 60 -11.91 -12.39 10.88
N GLN A 61 -12.28 -13.65 11.07
CA GLN A 61 -11.57 -14.55 11.99
C GLN A 61 -10.29 -15.07 11.34
N TYR A 62 -9.13 -14.80 11.94
CA TYR A 62 -7.84 -15.33 11.47
C TYR A 62 -7.30 -16.48 12.32
N GLY A 63 -7.87 -16.70 13.51
CA GLY A 63 -7.48 -17.78 14.39
C GLY A 63 -7.90 -17.56 15.83
N GLU A 64 -7.09 -18.08 16.75
CA GLU A 64 -7.34 -18.04 18.18
C GLU A 64 -6.08 -17.54 18.91
N THR A 65 -6.27 -16.91 20.06
CA THR A 65 -5.19 -16.54 20.97
C THR A 65 -4.64 -17.77 21.69
N MET A 66 -3.49 -17.63 22.35
CA MET A 66 -2.90 -18.72 23.16
C MET A 66 -3.83 -19.23 24.27
N THR A 67 -4.79 -18.40 24.68
CA THR A 67 -5.80 -18.79 25.68
C THR A 67 -7.01 -19.49 25.08
N GLY A 68 -7.14 -19.63 23.75
CA GLY A 68 -8.31 -20.19 23.06
C GLY A 68 -9.42 -19.17 22.77
N GLY A 69 -9.11 -17.87 22.92
CA GLY A 69 -10.07 -16.81 22.60
C GLY A 69 -10.02 -16.44 21.12
N PRO A 70 -11.14 -16.06 20.48
CA PRO A 70 -11.14 -15.71 19.06
C PRO A 70 -10.26 -14.49 18.76
N PHE A 71 -9.55 -14.57 17.64
CA PHE A 71 -8.83 -13.46 17.02
C PHE A 71 -9.58 -13.04 15.75
N VAL A 72 -10.50 -12.09 15.92
CA VAL A 72 -11.30 -11.47 14.88
C VAL A 72 -10.75 -10.07 14.65
N TRP A 73 -10.20 -9.86 13.47
CA TRP A 73 -9.40 -8.68 13.17
C TRP A 73 -9.91 -8.00 11.91
N ASN A 74 -9.94 -6.67 11.94
CA ASN A 74 -10.22 -5.82 10.79
C ASN A 74 -8.98 -4.95 10.55
N ALA A 75 -8.30 -5.17 9.42
CA ALA A 75 -7.06 -4.48 9.09
C ALA A 75 -7.25 -2.98 8.84
N THR A 76 -8.45 -2.55 8.45
CA THR A 76 -8.79 -1.14 8.20
C THR A 76 -9.52 -0.46 9.34
N TYR A 77 -9.82 -1.19 10.42
CA TYR A 77 -10.49 -0.61 11.59
C TYR A 77 -9.57 0.31 12.38
N LYS A 78 -9.98 1.58 12.50
CA LYS A 78 -9.29 2.60 13.30
C LYS A 78 -10.01 2.83 14.62
N ASN A 79 -9.25 3.12 15.67
CA ASN A 79 -9.76 3.53 16.97
C ASN A 79 -8.75 4.45 17.67
N SER A 80 -8.98 4.76 18.96
CA SER A 80 -8.10 5.63 19.74
C SER A 80 -6.65 5.13 19.88
N VAL A 81 -6.39 3.85 19.58
CA VAL A 81 -5.07 3.22 19.66
C VAL A 81 -4.50 2.90 18.27
N ARG A 82 -5.33 2.38 17.35
CA ARG A 82 -4.99 2.13 15.94
C ARG A 82 -5.34 3.34 15.09
N LEU A 83 -4.38 4.25 14.96
CA LEU A 83 -4.53 5.49 14.19
C LEU A 83 -4.29 5.29 12.68
N SER A 84 -3.60 4.22 12.29
CA SER A 84 -3.31 3.86 10.90
C SER A 84 -3.72 2.42 10.59
N THR A 85 -3.89 2.13 9.30
CA THR A 85 -4.29 0.81 8.77
C THR A 85 -3.10 0.03 8.20
N ASN A 86 -1.89 0.54 8.40
CA ASN A 86 -0.68 -0.07 7.88
C ASN A 86 -0.36 -1.31 8.71
N THR A 87 -0.21 -2.46 8.04
CA THR A 87 0.13 -3.73 8.69
C THR A 87 1.53 -4.18 8.28
N LEU A 88 2.35 -4.56 9.25
CA LEU A 88 3.66 -5.17 9.04
C LEU A 88 3.61 -6.64 9.45
N LEU A 89 3.80 -7.54 8.50
CA LEU A 89 3.83 -8.99 8.73
C LEU A 89 5.25 -9.53 8.61
N LEU A 90 5.82 -9.99 9.72
CA LEU A 90 7.19 -10.51 9.80
C LEU A 90 7.18 -12.01 10.13
N GLY A 91 8.13 -12.74 9.56
CA GLY A 91 8.29 -14.17 9.80
C GLY A 91 9.31 -14.80 8.87
N MET A 92 9.90 -15.92 9.31
CA MET A 92 10.82 -16.69 8.48
C MET A 92 10.13 -17.28 7.24
N MET A 93 10.92 -17.77 6.28
CA MET A 93 10.37 -18.54 5.15
C MET A 93 9.59 -19.74 5.68
N GLY A 94 8.41 -20.01 5.13
CA GLY A 94 7.52 -21.10 5.60
C GLY A 94 6.67 -20.77 6.84
N ALA A 95 6.83 -19.61 7.47
CA ALA A 95 6.04 -19.22 8.66
C ALA A 95 4.57 -18.86 8.39
N GLY A 96 4.06 -19.06 7.16
CA GLY A 96 2.67 -18.78 6.81
C GLY A 96 2.34 -17.32 6.44
N LYS A 97 3.35 -16.48 6.15
CA LYS A 97 3.12 -15.07 5.79
C LYS A 97 2.18 -14.90 4.58
N SER A 98 2.44 -15.64 3.51
CA SER A 98 1.61 -15.59 2.29
C SER A 98 0.18 -16.05 2.57
N THR A 99 -0.02 -16.98 3.51
CA THR A 99 -1.35 -17.45 3.93
C THR A 99 -2.14 -16.33 4.60
N VAL A 100 -1.54 -15.65 5.58
CA VAL A 100 -2.19 -14.53 6.28
C VAL A 100 -2.51 -13.39 5.29
N LEU A 101 -1.59 -13.05 4.38
CA LEU A 101 -1.85 -12.03 3.36
C LEU A 101 -3.03 -12.39 2.43
N LYS A 102 -3.18 -13.66 2.05
CA LYS A 102 -4.33 -14.12 1.25
C LYS A 102 -5.64 -14.02 2.02
N MET A 103 -5.65 -14.36 3.30
CA MET A 103 -6.83 -14.19 4.16
C MET A 103 -7.23 -12.72 4.30
N ILE A 104 -6.24 -11.82 4.44
CA ILE A 104 -6.48 -10.37 4.45
C ILE A 104 -7.06 -9.93 3.12
N ALA A 105 -6.46 -10.36 2.01
CA ALA A 105 -6.94 -10.01 0.68
C ALA A 105 -8.37 -10.51 0.44
N GLU A 106 -8.68 -11.75 0.81
CA GLU A 106 -10.03 -12.33 0.70
C GLU A 106 -11.07 -11.52 1.50
N ALA A 107 -10.75 -11.12 2.73
CA ALA A 107 -11.63 -10.28 3.54
C ALA A 107 -11.93 -8.93 2.87
N HIS A 108 -10.91 -8.31 2.25
CA HIS A 108 -11.05 -7.05 1.53
C HIS A 108 -11.81 -7.21 0.20
N LEU A 109 -11.57 -8.28 -0.55
CA LEU A 109 -12.33 -8.58 -1.78
C LEU A 109 -13.82 -8.79 -1.46
N ALA A 110 -14.11 -9.53 -0.39
CA ALA A 110 -15.49 -9.74 0.08
C ALA A 110 -16.17 -8.43 0.53
N ALA A 111 -15.40 -7.47 1.03
CA ALA A 111 -15.90 -6.14 1.38
C ALA A 111 -16.12 -5.22 0.15
N GLY A 112 -15.71 -5.64 -1.05
CA GLY A 112 -15.79 -4.83 -2.27
C GLY A 112 -14.57 -3.92 -2.48
N ASP A 113 -13.50 -4.08 -1.70
CA ASP A 113 -12.30 -3.25 -1.82
C ASP A 113 -11.46 -3.67 -3.04
N PHE A 114 -10.73 -2.72 -3.59
CA PHE A 114 -9.74 -2.94 -4.66
C PHE A 114 -8.37 -3.26 -4.06
N ILE A 115 -7.71 -4.28 -4.59
CA ILE A 115 -6.44 -4.81 -4.10
C ILE A 115 -5.41 -4.76 -5.21
N TRP A 116 -4.31 -4.07 -4.93
CA TRP A 116 -3.11 -4.07 -5.75
C TRP A 116 -1.94 -4.67 -4.96
N GLY A 117 -1.42 -5.81 -5.44
CA GLY A 117 -0.26 -6.47 -4.88
C GLY A 117 1.00 -6.40 -5.76
N PHE A 118 2.16 -6.51 -5.14
CA PHE A 118 3.44 -6.76 -5.78
C PHE A 118 3.96 -8.12 -5.31
N GLU A 119 4.26 -9.02 -6.24
CA GLU A 119 4.73 -10.36 -5.92
C GLU A 119 5.97 -10.73 -6.72
N LYS A 120 6.89 -11.46 -6.07
CA LYS A 120 8.04 -12.11 -6.74
C LYS A 120 7.90 -13.64 -6.85
N GLY A 121 7.18 -14.28 -5.92
CA GLY A 121 7.23 -15.73 -5.66
C GLY A 121 6.27 -16.61 -6.45
N LYS A 122 5.32 -16.03 -7.21
CA LYS A 122 4.23 -16.74 -7.90
C LYS A 122 3.27 -17.53 -6.99
N ASP A 123 3.34 -17.32 -5.68
CA ASP A 123 2.46 -17.88 -4.65
C ASP A 123 1.02 -17.38 -4.79
N PHE A 124 0.77 -16.18 -5.33
CA PHE A 124 -0.57 -15.61 -5.49
C PHE A 124 -1.25 -16.02 -6.80
N ILE A 125 -0.58 -16.67 -7.76
CA ILE A 125 -1.22 -17.10 -9.03
C ILE A 125 -2.50 -17.92 -8.80
N PRO A 126 -2.53 -18.94 -7.91
CA PRO A 126 -3.77 -19.68 -7.66
C PRO A 126 -4.88 -18.80 -7.09
N PHE A 127 -4.52 -17.88 -6.19
CA PHE A 127 -5.45 -16.94 -5.57
C PHE A 127 -6.05 -15.97 -6.60
N LEU A 128 -5.23 -15.42 -7.49
CA LEU A 128 -5.71 -14.55 -8.58
C LEU A 128 -6.71 -15.29 -9.48
N LYS A 129 -6.42 -16.54 -9.84
CA LYS A 129 -7.32 -17.34 -10.67
C LYS A 129 -8.66 -17.62 -9.99
N GLU A 130 -8.66 -17.86 -8.69
CA GLU A 130 -9.86 -18.14 -7.91
C GLU A 130 -10.78 -16.91 -7.81
N TYR A 131 -10.19 -15.72 -7.66
CA TYR A 131 -10.92 -14.45 -7.51
C TYR A 131 -11.01 -13.63 -8.80
N ASN A 132 -10.81 -14.25 -9.97
CA ASN A 132 -10.83 -13.59 -11.28
C ASN A 132 -9.92 -12.35 -11.38
N GLY A 133 -8.84 -12.32 -10.60
CA GLY A 133 -7.83 -11.27 -10.64
C GLY A 133 -6.86 -11.42 -11.80
N ILE A 134 -6.14 -10.35 -12.09
CA ILE A 134 -5.15 -10.31 -13.17
C ILE A 134 -3.73 -10.27 -12.64
N MET A 135 -2.83 -10.98 -13.33
CA MET A 135 -1.39 -10.86 -13.15
C MET A 135 -0.83 -10.04 -14.30
N VAL A 136 -0.08 -8.99 -13.97
CA VAL A 136 0.58 -8.12 -14.94
C VAL A 136 2.08 -8.28 -14.80
N ARG A 137 2.77 -8.67 -15.87
CA ARG A 137 4.22 -8.71 -15.91
C ARG A 137 4.76 -7.36 -16.38
N LEU A 138 5.62 -6.76 -15.57
CA LEU A 138 6.25 -5.46 -15.85
C LEU A 138 7.62 -5.59 -16.54
N ASP A 139 7.94 -6.78 -17.07
CA ASP A 139 9.15 -7.07 -17.84
C ASP A 139 9.02 -6.76 -19.34
N GLY A 140 7.89 -6.19 -19.75
CA GLY A 140 7.55 -5.88 -21.14
C GLY A 140 6.82 -7.00 -21.88
N SER A 141 6.66 -8.20 -21.28
CA SER A 141 6.04 -9.35 -21.96
C SER A 141 4.51 -9.26 -22.06
N ASP A 142 3.84 -8.72 -21.05
CA ASP A 142 2.37 -8.59 -20.99
C ASP A 142 1.90 -7.16 -21.31
N GLY A 143 2.78 -6.35 -21.90
CA GLY A 143 2.56 -4.95 -22.19
C GLY A 143 3.51 -4.02 -21.45
N MET A 144 3.32 -2.72 -21.66
CA MET A 144 4.21 -1.68 -21.20
C MET A 144 3.43 -0.53 -20.57
N ILE A 145 4.03 0.11 -19.58
CA ILE A 145 3.62 1.42 -19.09
C ILE A 145 4.74 2.37 -19.47
N ASN A 146 4.45 3.30 -20.38
CA ASN A 146 5.41 4.29 -20.83
C ASN A 146 5.90 5.10 -19.61
N PRO A 147 7.20 5.07 -19.27
CA PRO A 147 7.72 5.84 -18.16
C PRO A 147 7.51 7.35 -18.32
N LEU A 148 7.43 7.84 -19.55
CA LEU A 148 7.24 9.24 -19.92
C LEU A 148 5.75 9.68 -19.96
N GLU A 149 4.81 8.77 -19.72
CA GLU A 149 3.39 9.13 -19.56
C GLU A 149 3.14 9.87 -18.23
N ILE A 150 2.43 11.00 -18.32
CA ILE A 150 2.15 11.87 -17.16
C ILE A 150 0.86 11.42 -16.47
N PHE A 151 0.98 10.87 -15.27
CA PHE A 151 -0.16 10.46 -14.45
C PHE A 151 -0.60 11.53 -13.44
N ALA A 152 -1.90 11.58 -13.16
CA ALA A 152 -2.47 12.42 -12.11
C ALA A 152 -2.08 11.87 -10.73
N THR A 153 -1.16 12.57 -10.05
CA THR A 153 -0.60 12.13 -8.75
C THR A 153 -0.82 13.13 -7.63
N ARG A 154 -1.25 14.35 -7.97
CA ARG A 154 -1.50 15.44 -7.02
C ARG A 154 -2.87 16.05 -7.28
N THR A 155 -3.61 16.28 -6.21
CA THR A 155 -4.85 17.05 -6.18
C THR A 155 -4.59 18.36 -5.44
N TYR A 156 -5.44 19.37 -5.62
CA TYR A 156 -5.42 20.53 -4.72
C TYR A 156 -5.91 20.10 -3.34
N ASP A 157 -5.22 20.54 -2.28
CA ASP A 157 -5.56 20.21 -0.88
C ASP A 157 -6.96 20.73 -0.45
N GLU A 158 -7.60 21.55 -1.27
CA GLU A 158 -8.89 22.21 -1.00
C GLU A 158 -10.16 21.38 -1.36
N ALA A 159 -10.04 20.06 -1.52
CA ALA A 159 -11.20 19.17 -1.51
C ALA A 159 -11.67 18.80 -0.09
N SER A 160 -11.34 19.59 0.93
CA SER A 160 -12.06 19.61 2.20
C SER A 160 -13.33 20.46 2.10
N SER A 161 -14.11 20.29 1.04
CA SER A 161 -15.44 20.89 0.98
C SER A 161 -16.41 19.85 0.47
N LEU A 162 -17.06 19.20 1.43
CA LEU A 162 -18.44 18.76 1.21
C LEU A 162 -19.20 19.95 0.60
N TYR A 163 -20.06 19.70 -0.37
CA TYR A 163 -21.13 20.63 -0.64
C TYR A 163 -21.96 20.81 0.65
N ASP A 164 -22.69 21.93 0.80
CA ASP A 164 -23.57 22.14 1.96
C ASP A 164 -24.62 21.02 2.14
N ASP A 165 -24.85 20.20 1.11
CA ASP A 165 -25.73 19.04 1.14
C ASP A 165 -25.07 17.71 1.58
N GLY A 166 -23.76 17.72 1.86
CA GLY A 166 -23.00 16.53 2.26
C GLY A 166 -22.43 15.69 1.12
N SER A 167 -22.57 16.09 -0.15
CA SER A 167 -21.91 15.43 -1.28
C SER A 167 -20.43 15.84 -1.38
N VAL A 168 -19.58 14.93 -1.87
CA VAL A 168 -18.13 15.14 -2.00
C VAL A 168 -17.86 15.99 -3.24
N LYS A 169 -17.17 17.14 -3.11
CA LYS A 169 -16.68 17.86 -4.29
C LYS A 169 -15.64 17.01 -5.02
N ASP A 170 -15.77 16.98 -6.35
CA ASP A 170 -14.80 16.31 -7.22
C ASP A 170 -13.38 16.81 -6.92
N LEU A 171 -12.47 15.86 -6.70
CA LEU A 171 -11.06 16.14 -6.48
C LEU A 171 -10.47 16.81 -7.73
N LYS A 172 -10.16 18.11 -7.64
CA LYS A 172 -9.49 18.80 -8.74
C LYS A 172 -8.02 18.38 -8.80
N ILE A 173 -7.63 17.78 -9.92
CA ILE A 173 -6.24 17.41 -10.20
C ILE A 173 -5.39 18.67 -10.31
N ASN A 174 -4.25 18.67 -9.65
CA ASN A 174 -3.22 19.69 -9.79
C ASN A 174 -2.25 19.22 -10.87
N GLU A 175 -2.53 19.61 -12.12
CA GLU A 175 -1.77 19.23 -13.31
C GLU A 175 -0.30 19.64 -13.22
N ALA A 176 -0.02 20.86 -12.75
CA ALA A 176 1.35 21.36 -12.59
C ALA A 176 2.15 20.57 -11.54
N ALA A 177 1.54 20.29 -10.38
CA ALA A 177 2.19 19.50 -9.33
C ALA A 177 2.34 18.01 -9.72
N SER A 178 1.38 17.47 -10.46
CA SER A 178 1.45 16.11 -11.01
C SER A 178 2.60 15.99 -12.02
N TYR A 179 2.74 16.97 -12.92
CA TYR A 179 3.85 17.01 -13.87
C TYR A 179 5.23 17.21 -13.21
N GLN A 180 5.33 18.05 -12.18
CA GLN A 180 6.58 18.16 -11.42
C GLN A 180 6.97 16.84 -10.74
N THR A 181 5.99 16.17 -10.12
CA THR A 181 6.17 14.85 -9.51
C THR A 181 6.56 13.81 -10.57
N HIS A 182 5.99 13.89 -11.77
CA HIS A 182 6.33 13.04 -12.91
C HIS A 182 7.80 13.20 -13.34
N LEU A 183 8.27 14.44 -13.52
CA LEU A 183 9.68 14.68 -13.86
C LEU A 183 10.62 14.07 -12.83
N ASP A 184 10.32 14.21 -11.53
CA ASP A 184 11.10 13.61 -10.46
C ASP A 184 11.06 12.08 -10.49
N LYS A 185 9.89 11.49 -10.76
CA LYS A 185 9.69 10.05 -10.93
C LYS A 185 10.55 9.49 -12.08
N VAL A 186 10.50 10.11 -13.27
CA VAL A 186 11.30 9.65 -14.44
C VAL A 186 12.80 9.70 -14.12
N VAL A 187 13.27 10.80 -13.54
CA VAL A 187 14.68 10.93 -13.12
C VAL A 187 15.06 9.83 -12.14
N TYR A 188 14.19 9.50 -11.18
CA TYR A 188 14.44 8.44 -10.22
C TYR A 188 14.48 7.05 -10.88
N GLN A 189 13.57 6.77 -11.81
CA GLN A 189 13.56 5.51 -12.55
C GLN A 189 14.84 5.31 -13.36
N VAL A 190 15.29 6.33 -14.10
CA VAL A 190 16.56 6.29 -14.83
C VAL A 190 17.73 6.11 -13.86
N GLN A 191 17.71 6.79 -12.70
CA GLN A 191 18.75 6.65 -11.68
C GLN A 191 18.83 5.24 -11.06
N LEU A 192 17.72 4.50 -10.98
CA LEU A 192 17.71 3.13 -10.47
C LEU A 192 18.42 2.17 -11.43
N VAL A 193 18.26 2.36 -12.74
CA VAL A 193 18.94 1.56 -13.78
C VAL A 193 20.39 2.03 -13.97
N SER A 194 20.61 3.34 -13.86
CA SER A 194 21.89 4.01 -14.11
C SER A 194 22.33 4.85 -12.90
N PRO A 195 22.98 4.22 -11.89
CA PRO A 195 23.40 4.89 -10.65
C PRO A 195 24.40 6.04 -10.82
N GLN A 196 24.98 6.21 -12.00
CA GLN A 196 25.86 7.31 -12.39
C GLN A 196 25.12 8.65 -12.53
N LEU A 197 23.80 8.64 -12.77
CA LEU A 197 22.99 9.86 -12.85
C LEU A 197 22.86 10.53 -11.47
N LYS A 198 23.81 11.41 -11.14
CA LYS A 198 23.93 12.07 -9.81
C LYS A 198 24.31 13.54 -9.94
N GLY A 199 24.18 14.27 -8.83
CA GLY A 199 24.63 15.66 -8.70
C GLY A 199 24.11 16.57 -9.82
N THR A 200 25.04 17.30 -10.46
CA THR A 200 24.73 18.24 -11.54
C THR A 200 24.08 17.57 -12.75
N MET A 201 24.51 16.36 -13.10
CA MET A 201 23.96 15.62 -14.25
C MET A 201 22.48 15.30 -14.04
N LYS A 202 22.09 14.89 -12.82
CA LYS A 202 20.69 14.66 -12.46
C LYS A 202 19.82 15.91 -12.66
N ALA A 203 20.33 17.08 -12.28
CA ALA A 203 19.62 18.34 -12.45
C ALA A 203 19.53 18.77 -13.93
N GLU A 204 20.60 18.56 -14.70
CA GLU A 204 20.62 18.82 -16.14
C GLU A 204 19.67 17.89 -16.89
N PHE A 205 19.66 16.60 -16.56
CA PHE A 205 18.72 15.61 -17.12
C PHE A 205 17.27 16.05 -16.90
N LYS A 206 16.90 16.43 -15.67
CA LYS A 206 15.55 16.94 -15.38
C LYS A 206 15.22 18.20 -16.20
N THR A 207 16.20 19.07 -16.40
CA THR A 207 16.04 20.30 -17.20
C THR A 207 15.81 19.98 -18.67
N TYR A 208 16.59 19.06 -19.25
CA TYR A 208 16.45 18.64 -20.64
C TYR A 208 15.15 17.86 -20.86
N LEU A 209 14.77 17.02 -19.91
CA LEU A 209 13.48 16.33 -19.91
C LEU A 209 12.31 17.33 -19.91
N ASN A 210 12.37 18.38 -19.08
CA ASN A 210 11.31 19.41 -19.11
C ASN A 210 11.25 20.15 -20.46
N ARG A 211 12.40 20.52 -21.02
CA ARG A 211 12.46 21.16 -22.35
C ARG A 211 11.90 20.26 -23.44
N PHE A 212 12.19 18.97 -23.37
CA PHE A 212 11.68 18.00 -24.30
C PHE A 212 10.14 17.95 -24.30
N TYR A 213 9.48 17.86 -23.14
CA TYR A 213 8.01 17.90 -23.10
C TYR A 213 7.42 19.21 -23.65
N GLU A 214 8.11 20.35 -23.41
CA GLU A 214 7.70 21.65 -23.95
C GLU A 214 7.85 21.74 -25.47
N GLU A 215 8.87 21.09 -26.04
CA GLU A 215 9.15 21.06 -27.47
C GLU A 215 8.29 20.03 -28.21
N TYR A 216 8.07 18.87 -27.61
CA TYR A 216 7.15 17.85 -28.08
C TYR A 216 5.69 18.35 -28.07
N GLY A 217 5.36 19.28 -27.17
CA GLY A 217 4.05 19.92 -27.07
C GLY A 217 3.08 19.23 -26.10
N THR A 218 3.54 18.26 -25.31
CA THR A 218 2.71 17.63 -24.27
C THR A 218 2.31 18.62 -23.18
N VAL A 219 3.21 19.56 -22.86
CA VAL A 219 3.01 20.65 -21.88
C VAL A 219 3.33 22.01 -22.52
N PRO A 220 2.66 23.11 -22.13
CA PRO A 220 2.97 24.43 -22.65
C PRO A 220 4.32 24.93 -22.13
N ARG A 221 4.99 25.81 -22.90
CA ARG A 221 6.27 26.40 -22.47
C ARG A 221 6.14 27.12 -21.12
N GLY A 222 7.07 26.86 -20.21
CA GLY A 222 7.07 27.47 -18.89
C GLY A 222 5.97 26.95 -17.96
N PHE A 223 5.42 25.75 -18.20
CA PHE A 223 4.37 25.16 -17.38
C PHE A 223 4.74 25.06 -15.89
N THR A 224 6.02 24.83 -15.58
CA THR A 224 6.52 24.74 -14.20
C THR A 224 7.10 26.06 -13.65
N SER A 225 7.05 27.15 -14.43
CA SER A 225 7.59 28.44 -14.00
C SER A 225 6.68 29.09 -12.96
N SER A 226 7.28 29.72 -11.94
CA SER A 226 6.57 30.38 -10.82
C SER A 226 5.61 31.50 -11.26
N ASN A 227 5.78 32.02 -12.47
CA ASN A 227 4.89 33.03 -13.05
C ASN A 227 3.62 32.44 -13.71
N SER A 228 3.52 31.11 -13.80
CA SER A 228 2.45 30.42 -14.50
C SER A 228 1.24 30.17 -13.59
N ARG A 229 0.69 31.23 -12.99
CA ARG A 229 -0.64 31.17 -12.33
C ARG A 229 -1.79 31.05 -13.33
N SER A 230 -1.52 31.25 -14.64
CA SER A 230 -2.51 31.20 -15.72
C SER A 230 -2.61 29.86 -16.46
N ASN A 231 -1.66 28.93 -16.30
CA ASN A 231 -1.70 27.63 -17.01
C ASN A 231 -2.43 26.53 -16.24
N THR A 232 -3.16 26.89 -15.18
CA THR A 232 -3.85 25.96 -14.26
C THR A 232 -5.06 25.24 -14.88
N GLU A 233 -5.45 25.59 -16.11
CA GLU A 233 -6.54 24.95 -16.86
C GLU A 233 -6.06 23.98 -17.95
N THR A 234 -4.76 23.93 -18.26
CA THR A 234 -4.26 23.00 -19.27
C THR A 234 -4.12 21.60 -18.69
N GLN A 235 -4.95 20.68 -19.16
CA GLN A 235 -4.86 19.26 -18.83
C GLN A 235 -3.65 18.63 -19.53
N VAL A 236 -2.74 18.04 -18.75
CA VAL A 236 -1.56 17.31 -19.25
C VAL A 236 -1.60 15.83 -18.87
N THR A 237 -2.41 15.46 -17.89
CA THR A 237 -2.67 14.07 -17.47
C THR A 237 -3.87 13.44 -18.19
N GLY A 238 -3.91 12.11 -18.25
CA GLY A 238 -5.05 11.35 -18.77
C GLY A 238 -5.34 11.53 -20.26
N LYS A 239 -4.34 11.94 -21.06
CA LYS A 239 -4.42 11.93 -22.53
C LYS A 239 -4.28 10.50 -23.05
N ASP A 240 -4.54 10.28 -24.34
CA ASP A 240 -4.24 8.99 -24.96
C ASP A 240 -2.74 8.65 -24.85
N PRO A 241 -2.38 7.37 -24.64
CA PRO A 241 -0.97 6.94 -24.51
C PRO A 241 -0.04 7.40 -25.64
N GLU A 242 -0.56 7.46 -26.87
CA GLU A 242 0.15 7.89 -28.08
C GLU A 242 0.43 9.41 -28.09
N ALA A 243 -0.22 10.19 -27.21
CA ALA A 243 0.03 11.63 -27.07
C ALA A 243 1.23 11.95 -26.18
N TYR A 244 1.78 10.94 -25.50
CA TYR A 244 2.96 11.06 -24.65
C TYR A 244 4.20 10.58 -25.41
N PRO A 245 5.34 11.27 -25.27
CA PRO A 245 6.56 10.90 -25.98
C PRO A 245 7.18 9.61 -25.44
N THR A 246 8.13 9.08 -26.19
CA THR A 246 8.92 7.87 -25.91
C THR A 246 10.38 8.21 -25.57
N PHE A 247 11.11 7.25 -25.00
CA PHE A 247 12.53 7.47 -24.70
C PHE A 247 13.39 7.58 -25.96
N LYS A 248 12.99 6.94 -27.06
CA LYS A 248 13.65 7.10 -28.35
C LYS A 248 13.50 8.51 -28.92
N GLU A 249 12.30 9.09 -28.85
CA GLU A 249 12.09 10.50 -29.24
C GLU A 249 12.87 11.45 -28.32
N PHE A 250 13.00 11.11 -27.04
CA PHE A 250 13.84 11.88 -26.11
C PHE A 250 15.33 11.78 -26.47
N LEU A 251 15.81 10.60 -26.88
CA LEU A 251 17.17 10.40 -27.36
C LEU A 251 17.45 11.24 -28.61
N ASP A 252 16.53 11.24 -29.57
CA ASP A 252 16.61 12.05 -30.78
C ASP A 252 16.68 13.55 -30.45
N PHE A 253 15.85 14.00 -29.50
CA PHE A 253 15.90 15.38 -28.98
C PHE A 253 17.26 15.70 -28.34
N LEU A 254 17.80 14.80 -27.51
CA LEU A 254 19.12 15.01 -26.92
C LEU A 254 20.19 15.12 -28.01
N GLY A 255 20.17 14.27 -29.03
CA GLY A 255 21.10 14.34 -30.16
C GLY A 255 21.05 15.68 -30.89
N GLN A 256 19.85 16.24 -31.09
CA GLN A 256 19.63 17.54 -31.75
C GLN A 256 19.90 18.75 -30.84
N LEU A 257 19.97 18.55 -29.52
CA LEU A 257 20.15 19.63 -28.56
C LEU A 257 21.54 20.27 -28.68
N GLU A 258 21.61 21.41 -29.35
CA GLU A 258 22.83 22.22 -29.40
C GLU A 258 23.01 23.04 -28.11
N LEU A 259 24.23 23.04 -27.59
CA LEU A 259 24.63 23.82 -26.40
C LEU A 259 25.67 24.89 -26.79
N PRO A 260 25.27 25.95 -27.52
CA PRO A 260 26.19 26.99 -27.94
C PRO A 260 26.76 27.72 -26.70
N GLY A 261 28.08 27.86 -26.65
CA GLY A 261 28.78 28.53 -25.53
C GLY A 261 28.85 27.73 -24.23
N ALA A 262 28.40 26.47 -24.19
CA ALA A 262 28.56 25.63 -23.01
C ALA A 262 30.02 25.18 -22.81
N SER A 263 30.42 25.01 -21.53
CA SER A 263 31.72 24.46 -21.18
C SER A 263 31.88 23.02 -21.69
N GLN A 264 33.12 22.59 -21.89
CA GLN A 264 33.41 21.22 -22.32
C GLN A 264 32.83 20.19 -21.34
N GLU A 265 32.91 20.45 -20.03
CA GLU A 265 32.31 19.57 -19.01
C GLU A 265 30.81 19.38 -19.19
N LYS A 266 30.08 20.45 -19.59
CA LYS A 266 28.63 20.36 -19.81
C LYS A 266 28.30 19.58 -21.08
N LYS A 267 29.14 19.68 -22.11
CA LYS A 267 29.03 18.85 -23.32
C LYS A 267 29.29 17.37 -23.02
N ASN A 268 30.35 17.07 -22.28
CA ASN A 268 30.66 15.69 -21.87
C ASN A 268 29.52 15.08 -21.04
N ARG A 269 28.91 15.84 -20.11
CA ARG A 269 27.74 15.34 -19.36
C ARG A 269 26.51 15.10 -20.24
N LYS A 270 26.33 15.90 -21.30
CA LYS A 270 25.27 15.69 -22.28
C LYS A 270 25.49 14.37 -23.03
N GLU A 271 26.69 14.13 -23.54
CA GLU A 271 27.08 12.87 -24.21
C GLU A 271 26.91 11.66 -23.27
N GLU A 272 27.24 11.81 -21.99
CA GLU A 272 27.01 10.77 -20.98
C GLU A 272 25.51 10.50 -20.74
N MET A 273 24.69 11.54 -20.70
CA MET A 273 23.22 11.39 -20.62
C MET A 273 22.64 10.74 -21.88
N GLU A 274 23.13 11.08 -23.07
CA GLU A 274 22.76 10.42 -24.33
C GLU A 274 23.08 8.92 -24.26
N SER A 275 24.29 8.57 -23.84
CA SER A 275 24.71 7.16 -23.67
C SER A 275 23.83 6.39 -22.68
N ILE A 276 23.38 7.05 -21.59
CA ILE A 276 22.46 6.45 -20.61
C ILE A 276 21.09 6.17 -21.25
N VAL A 277 20.55 7.14 -22.00
CA VAL A 277 19.24 6.99 -22.64
C VAL A 277 19.29 6.00 -23.79
N GLU A 278 20.37 5.98 -24.57
CA GLU A 278 20.63 4.97 -25.60
C GLU A 278 20.66 3.56 -24.99
N SER A 279 21.39 3.37 -23.88
CA SER A 279 21.42 2.10 -23.16
C SER A 279 20.02 1.65 -22.69
N LEU A 280 19.17 2.58 -22.24
CA LEU A 280 17.79 2.26 -21.86
C LEU A 280 16.96 1.79 -23.07
N CYS A 281 17.08 2.46 -24.21
CA CYS A 281 16.37 2.09 -25.43
C CYS A 281 16.84 0.74 -25.99
N GLU A 282 18.15 0.50 -26.04
CA GLU A 282 18.71 -0.69 -26.66
C GLU A 282 18.64 -1.93 -25.75
N THR A 283 18.96 -1.77 -24.46
CA THR A 283 19.03 -2.91 -23.52
C THR A 283 17.68 -3.21 -22.90
N TYR A 284 16.88 -2.18 -22.61
CA TYR A 284 15.63 -2.28 -21.87
C TYR A 284 14.43 -1.72 -22.65
N GLY A 285 14.52 -1.63 -23.98
CA GLY A 285 13.49 -1.03 -24.83
C GLY A 285 12.10 -1.61 -24.62
N MET A 286 11.99 -2.93 -24.39
CA MET A 286 10.70 -3.58 -24.11
C MET A 286 9.99 -3.06 -22.84
N ILE A 287 10.73 -2.44 -21.91
CA ILE A 287 10.21 -1.91 -20.65
C ILE A 287 10.07 -0.38 -20.72
N PHE A 288 11.05 0.29 -21.35
CA PHE A 288 11.16 1.75 -21.30
C PHE A 288 10.72 2.46 -22.58
N ASP A 289 10.84 1.85 -23.76
CA ASP A 289 10.67 2.54 -25.03
C ASP A 289 9.38 2.15 -25.78
N GLY A 290 8.35 2.96 -25.56
CA GLY A 290 7.12 3.00 -26.36
C GLY A 290 5.92 3.45 -25.55
N HIS A 291 4.73 3.36 -26.15
CA HIS A 291 3.49 3.84 -25.54
C HIS A 291 2.85 2.81 -24.60
N SER A 292 2.09 3.29 -23.61
CA SER A 292 1.39 2.42 -22.66
C SER A 292 0.34 1.57 -23.36
N THR A 293 0.45 0.25 -23.21
CA THR A 293 -0.50 -0.72 -23.74
C THR A 293 -1.37 -1.35 -22.66
N ILE A 294 -0.89 -1.34 -21.41
CA ILE A 294 -1.64 -1.83 -20.26
C ILE A 294 -2.71 -0.79 -19.90
N ARG A 295 -3.98 -1.12 -20.15
CA ARG A 295 -5.14 -0.26 -19.86
C ARG A 295 -6.04 -0.86 -18.79
N HIS A 296 -6.83 -0.01 -18.15
CA HIS A 296 -7.97 -0.40 -17.32
C HIS A 296 -7.65 -1.26 -16.07
N LEU A 297 -6.45 -1.12 -15.50
CA LEU A 297 -6.10 -1.79 -14.23
C LEU A 297 -6.99 -1.30 -13.06
N ASP A 298 -7.49 -0.08 -13.15
CA ASP A 298 -8.41 0.55 -12.21
C ASP A 298 -9.81 -0.10 -12.18
N GLN A 299 -10.18 -0.83 -13.23
CA GLN A 299 -11.46 -1.54 -13.31
C GLN A 299 -11.39 -2.94 -12.69
N GLN A 300 -10.19 -3.43 -12.36
CA GLN A 300 -9.98 -4.76 -11.83
C GLN A 300 -9.87 -4.72 -10.31
N GLN A 301 -10.76 -5.45 -9.62
CA GLN A 301 -10.78 -5.48 -8.16
C GLN A 301 -9.51 -6.12 -7.57
N LEU A 302 -8.88 -7.05 -8.29
CA LEU A 302 -7.69 -7.75 -7.84
C LEU A 302 -6.61 -7.72 -8.93
N VAL A 303 -5.54 -6.96 -8.68
CA VAL A 303 -4.39 -6.83 -9.57
C VAL A 303 -3.11 -7.21 -8.82
N CYS A 304 -2.30 -8.07 -9.40
CA CYS A 304 -0.97 -8.34 -8.89
C CYS A 304 0.08 -8.12 -9.98
N THR A 305 1.14 -7.41 -9.64
CA THR A 305 2.27 -7.17 -10.53
C THR A 305 3.41 -8.11 -10.19
N TRP A 306 3.99 -8.71 -11.22
CA TRP A 306 5.19 -9.54 -11.08
C TRP A 306 6.44 -8.70 -11.33
N LEU A 307 7.35 -8.73 -10.34
CA LEU A 307 8.65 -8.04 -10.35
C LEU A 307 9.80 -8.98 -10.68
#